data_AF-E6LN12-F1
#
_entry.id   AF-E6LN12-F1
#
_cell.length_a   1.000
_cell.length_b   1.000
_cell.length_c   1.000
_cell.angle_alpha   90.00
_cell.angle_beta   90.00
_cell.angle_gamma   90.00
#
_symmetry.space_group_name_H-M   'P 1'
#
loop_
_entity.id
_entity.type
_entity.pdbx_description
1 polymer ?
#
loop_
_entity_poly.entity_id
_entity_poly.type
_entity_poly.pdbx_seq_one_letter_code
_entity_poly.pdbx_strand_id
1 'polypeptide(L)'
;MVNYLGQENEQDFRQEAPAPCYLITTANDYTAEKDSPFCTNEESSYMFPSKYLMDQMNLTWNGSFGYVANGSTVIVNGQNNALYIKKSFLLEFIKRNELDVVWTVLGEKQKITGGFGRDFPGRAEFSYTYYLNEKDEVIRNHKVYNTMKAGRY
;
A
#
# COMPACT_ATOMS: atom_id res chain seq x y z
N MET A 1 17.29 -5.04 -14.37
CA MET A 1 15.91 -5.05 -13.86
C MET A 1 16.03 -5.10 -12.35
N VAL A 2 15.77 -3.99 -11.66
CA VAL A 2 15.90 -3.94 -10.19
C VAL A 2 14.71 -4.69 -9.62
N ASN A 3 15.00 -5.82 -8.98
CA ASN A 3 14.00 -6.69 -8.38
C ASN A 3 13.62 -6.08 -7.02
N TYR A 4 12.49 -5.38 -6.95
CA TYR A 4 11.95 -4.81 -5.71
C TYR A 4 11.18 -5.83 -4.86
N LEU A 5 11.19 -7.11 -5.24
CA LEU A 5 10.14 -8.08 -4.93
C LEU A 5 10.69 -9.37 -4.28
N GLY A 6 11.48 -9.25 -3.21
CA GLY A 6 11.95 -10.46 -2.54
C GLY A 6 12.66 -10.22 -1.23
N GLN A 7 11.94 -9.71 -0.23
CA GLN A 7 12.40 -9.77 1.16
C GLN A 7 11.19 -10.02 2.07
N GLU A 8 10.77 -11.28 2.16
CA GLU A 8 9.80 -11.73 3.16
C GLU A 8 10.39 -11.87 4.57
N ASN A 9 11.69 -11.65 4.77
CA ASN A 9 12.29 -11.60 6.11
C ASN A 9 13.44 -10.60 6.10
N GLU A 10 13.42 -9.70 7.09
CA GLU A 10 14.36 -8.58 7.32
C GLU A 10 14.09 -7.32 6.50
N GLN A 11 13.75 -6.28 7.25
CA GLN A 11 13.47 -4.92 6.82
C GLN A 11 14.79 -4.26 6.35
N ASP A 12 15.33 -4.63 5.18
CA ASP A 12 16.49 -3.94 4.59
C ASP A 12 16.04 -2.67 3.85
N PHE A 13 15.45 -1.75 4.60
CA PHE A 13 15.58 -0.35 4.26
C PHE A 13 16.93 0.09 4.82
N ARG A 14 17.86 0.46 3.92
CA ARG A 14 19.11 1.15 4.26
C ARG A 14 18.81 2.50 4.92
N GLN A 15 18.35 2.47 6.17
CA GLN A 15 18.31 3.63 7.04
C GLN A 15 19.56 3.57 7.90
N GLU A 16 20.37 4.63 7.87
CA GLU A 16 21.48 4.80 8.82
C GLU A 16 20.98 4.91 10.29
N ALA A 17 19.68 5.12 10.49
CA ALA A 17 19.02 5.19 11.79
C ALA A 17 17.77 4.28 11.83
N PRO A 18 17.45 3.64 12.97
CA PRO A 18 16.24 2.83 13.08
C PRO A 18 14.98 3.68 12.88
N ALA A 19 13.94 3.07 12.31
CA ALA A 19 12.63 3.71 12.21
C ALA A 19 12.13 4.11 13.61
N PRO A 20 11.51 5.29 13.77
CA PRO A 20 11.05 5.77 15.07
C PRO A 20 9.90 4.95 15.66
N CYS A 21 9.28 4.09 14.84
CA CYS A 21 8.19 3.20 15.23
C CYS A 21 8.24 1.92 14.39
N TYR A 22 7.50 0.91 14.86
CA TYR A 22 7.29 -0.33 14.11
C TYR A 22 6.41 -0.06 12.89
N LEU A 23 6.83 -0.55 11.73
CA LEU A 23 6.13 -0.33 10.46
C LEU A 23 5.46 -1.63 9.99
N ILE A 24 4.15 -1.55 9.76
CA ILE A 24 3.38 -2.60 9.09
C ILE A 24 3.22 -2.20 7.63
N THR A 25 3.84 -2.94 6.72
CA THR A 25 3.89 -2.61 5.30
C THR A 25 2.71 -3.20 4.53
N THR A 26 2.44 -2.61 3.36
CA THR A 26 1.49 -3.16 2.39
C THR A 26 1.90 -4.56 1.96
N ALA A 27 0.92 -5.45 1.82
CA ALA A 27 1.17 -6.81 1.38
C ALA A 27 0.97 -6.89 -0.14
N ASN A 28 2.06 -7.11 -0.86
CA ASN A 28 2.05 -7.25 -2.31
C ASN A 28 1.70 -8.67 -2.75
N ASP A 29 2.01 -9.67 -1.91
CA ASP A 29 1.90 -11.11 -2.23
C ASP A 29 0.97 -11.86 -1.25
N TYR A 30 -0.11 -11.21 -0.77
CA TYR A 30 -1.04 -11.86 0.14
C TYR A 30 -2.09 -12.68 -0.62
N THR A 31 -2.01 -14.00 -0.48
CA THR A 31 -2.94 -14.96 -1.09
C THR A 31 -3.93 -15.48 -0.05
N ALA A 32 -5.19 -15.09 -0.15
CA ALA A 32 -6.28 -15.54 0.73
C ALA A 32 -7.04 -16.74 0.10
N GLU A 33 -6.33 -17.83 -0.20
CA GLU A 33 -6.89 -18.93 -1.02
C GLU A 33 -7.41 -20.14 -0.23
N LYS A 34 -7.61 -20.04 1.09
CA LYS A 34 -7.72 -21.29 1.86
C LYS A 34 -8.95 -22.15 1.56
N ASP A 35 -10.05 -21.62 0.99
CA ASP A 35 -11.31 -22.38 0.90
C ASP A 35 -12.22 -22.07 -0.33
N SER A 36 -11.70 -21.61 -1.47
CA SER A 36 -12.58 -21.31 -2.62
C SER A 36 -12.84 -22.50 -3.56
N PRO A 37 -14.10 -22.94 -3.74
CA PRO A 37 -14.44 -23.96 -4.74
C PRO A 37 -14.36 -23.46 -6.20
N PHE A 38 -14.05 -22.17 -6.41
CA PHE A 38 -13.91 -21.55 -7.74
C PHE A 38 -12.46 -21.43 -8.22
N CYS A 39 -11.47 -21.83 -7.42
CA CYS A 39 -10.05 -21.76 -7.80
C CYS A 39 -9.68 -22.91 -8.76
N THR A 40 -10.21 -22.87 -9.98
CA THR A 40 -9.66 -23.60 -11.13
C THR A 40 -8.66 -22.70 -11.84
N ASN A 41 -7.37 -22.84 -11.50
CA ASN A 41 -6.20 -22.42 -12.30
C ASN A 41 -6.03 -20.94 -12.71
N GLU A 42 -6.74 -19.98 -12.12
CA GLU A 42 -6.45 -18.55 -12.32
C GLU A 42 -5.78 -17.94 -11.09
N GLU A 43 -4.49 -17.60 -11.19
CA GLU A 43 -3.76 -16.85 -10.16
C GLU A 43 -4.32 -15.43 -10.08
N SER A 44 -5.16 -15.16 -9.08
CA SER A 44 -5.67 -13.82 -8.79
C SER A 44 -4.85 -13.19 -7.66
N SER A 45 -3.90 -12.32 -8.00
CA SER A 45 -3.17 -11.50 -7.02
C SER A 45 -3.93 -10.20 -6.75
N TYR A 46 -4.14 -9.91 -5.46
CA TYR A 46 -4.71 -8.63 -5.01
C TYR A 46 -3.70 -7.94 -4.10
N MET A 47 -3.52 -6.62 -4.28
CA MET A 47 -2.76 -5.83 -3.31
C MET A 47 -3.60 -5.65 -2.06
N PHE A 48 -3.13 -6.16 -0.93
CA PHE A 48 -3.81 -6.01 0.35
C PHE A 48 -3.14 -4.94 1.21
N PRO A 49 -3.91 -4.20 2.04
CA PRO A 49 -3.37 -3.10 2.85
C PRO A 49 -2.27 -3.53 3.81
N SER A 50 -2.37 -4.72 4.42
CA SER A 50 -1.28 -5.42 5.10
C SER A 50 -1.75 -6.82 5.52
N LYS A 51 -0.82 -7.77 5.61
CA LYS A 51 -1.11 -9.12 6.13
C LYS A 51 -1.64 -9.07 7.57
N TYR A 52 -1.00 -8.26 8.42
CA TYR A 52 -1.42 -8.07 9.81
C TYR A 52 -2.89 -7.64 9.91
N LEU A 53 -3.30 -6.66 9.10
CA LEU A 53 -4.69 -6.19 9.09
C LEU A 53 -5.65 -7.31 8.68
N MET A 54 -5.32 -8.06 7.63
CA MET A 54 -6.18 -9.13 7.14
C MET A 54 -6.30 -10.29 8.15
N ASP A 55 -5.19 -10.69 8.77
CA ASP A 55 -5.15 -11.79 9.75
C ASP A 55 -5.87 -11.43 11.06
N GLN A 56 -5.73 -10.18 11.53
CA GLN A 56 -6.26 -9.75 12.83
C GLN A 56 -7.73 -9.27 12.78
N MET A 57 -8.29 -9.05 11.59
CA MET A 57 -9.68 -8.60 11.43
C MET A 57 -10.72 -9.72 11.52
N ASN A 58 -10.30 -10.98 11.74
CA ASN A 58 -11.19 -12.16 11.82
C ASN A 58 -12.19 -12.21 10.66
N LEU A 59 -11.64 -12.10 9.45
CA LEU A 59 -12.41 -12.03 8.21
C LEU A 59 -12.75 -13.43 7.71
N THR A 60 -14.00 -13.64 7.31
CA THR A 60 -14.41 -14.84 6.57
C THR A 60 -14.79 -14.44 5.15
N TRP A 61 -14.25 -15.12 4.16
CA TRP A 61 -14.61 -14.88 2.77
C TRP A 61 -16.09 -15.21 2.53
N ASN A 62 -16.81 -14.36 1.79
CA ASN A 62 -18.25 -14.52 1.58
C ASN A 62 -18.62 -15.45 0.41
N GLY A 63 -17.64 -16.11 -0.21
CA GLY A 63 -17.86 -16.93 -1.41
C GLY A 63 -17.95 -16.15 -2.73
N SER A 64 -17.72 -14.84 -2.69
CA SER A 64 -17.79 -13.93 -3.84
C SER A 64 -16.72 -12.82 -3.72
N PHE A 65 -17.01 -11.58 -4.09
CA PHE A 65 -16.02 -10.49 -4.09
C PHE A 65 -15.91 -9.75 -2.75
N GLY A 66 -16.13 -10.39 -1.59
CA GLY A 66 -16.07 -9.70 -0.30
C GLY A 66 -15.73 -10.54 0.91
N TYR A 67 -15.46 -9.86 2.02
CA TYR A 67 -15.18 -10.47 3.32
C TYR A 67 -16.19 -10.00 4.37
N VAL A 68 -16.60 -10.95 5.21
CA VAL A 68 -17.55 -10.80 6.30
C VAL A 68 -16.79 -10.75 7.62
N ALA A 69 -17.19 -9.84 8.50
CA ALA A 69 -16.88 -9.88 9.92
C ALA A 69 -18.17 -9.60 10.70
N ASN A 70 -18.35 -10.28 11.83
CA ASN A 70 -19.52 -10.09 12.70
C ASN A 70 -20.88 -10.19 11.94
N GLY A 71 -20.96 -11.10 10.96
CA GLY A 71 -22.18 -11.34 10.18
C GLY A 71 -22.51 -10.28 9.11
N SER A 72 -21.63 -9.31 8.84
CA SER A 72 -21.81 -8.31 7.79
C SER A 72 -20.60 -8.22 6.87
N THR A 73 -20.83 -7.97 5.57
CA THR A 73 -19.74 -7.67 4.62
C THR A 73 -19.08 -6.34 4.99
N VAL A 74 -17.78 -6.38 5.27
CA VAL A 74 -16.98 -5.23 5.71
C VAL A 74 -15.90 -4.84 4.71
N ILE A 75 -15.51 -5.77 3.83
CA ILE A 75 -14.56 -5.53 2.75
C ILE A 75 -15.17 -6.02 1.43
N VAL A 76 -15.00 -5.24 0.37
CA VAL A 76 -15.43 -5.59 -0.99
C VAL A 76 -14.29 -5.32 -1.98
N ASN A 77 -14.02 -6.29 -2.85
CA ASN A 77 -13.16 -6.12 -4.00
C ASN A 77 -13.90 -5.28 -5.04
N GLY A 78 -13.40 -4.07 -5.27
CA GLY A 78 -13.94 -3.10 -6.20
C GLY A 78 -13.43 -3.27 -7.63
N GLN A 79 -13.93 -2.42 -8.51
CA GLN A 79 -13.35 -2.24 -9.85
C GLN A 79 -11.96 -1.59 -9.77
N ASN A 80 -11.14 -1.76 -10.82
CA ASN A 80 -9.80 -1.19 -10.95
C ASN A 80 -8.79 -1.65 -9.87
N ASN A 81 -8.85 -2.93 -9.47
CA ASN A 81 -7.94 -3.52 -8.47
C ASN A 81 -7.93 -2.75 -7.13
N ALA A 82 -9.08 -2.17 -6.77
CA ALA A 82 -9.26 -1.47 -5.51
C ALA A 82 -9.96 -2.37 -4.48
N LEU A 83 -9.62 -2.19 -3.21
CA LEU A 83 -10.27 -2.86 -2.09
C LEU A 83 -10.94 -1.80 -1.21
N TYR A 84 -12.25 -1.95 -1.01
CA TYR A 84 -13.05 -1.03 -0.20
C TYR A 84 -13.31 -1.64 1.17
N ILE A 85 -12.93 -0.93 2.22
CA ILE A 85 -13.21 -1.30 3.61
C ILE A 85 -14.23 -0.32 4.19
N LYS A 86 -15.23 -0.84 4.92
CA LYS A 86 -16.17 -0.01 5.66
C LYS A 86 -15.41 0.86 6.68
N LYS A 87 -15.45 2.19 6.51
CA LYS A 87 -14.67 3.15 7.31
C LYS A 87 -14.80 2.91 8.82
N SER A 88 -16.02 2.73 9.33
CA SER A 88 -16.25 2.52 10.77
C SER A 88 -15.56 1.25 11.29
N PHE A 89 -15.58 0.17 10.51
CA PHE A 89 -14.94 -1.11 10.86
C PHE A 89 -13.42 -0.97 10.91
N LEU A 90 -12.84 -0.29 9.92
CA LEU A 90 -11.40 0.00 9.90
C LEU A 90 -10.97 0.86 11.09
N LEU A 91 -11.69 1.93 11.39
CA LEU A 91 -11.37 2.84 12.50
C LEU A 91 -11.47 2.16 13.87
N GLU A 92 -12.49 1.33 14.07
CA GLU A 92 -12.63 0.54 15.30
C GLU A 92 -11.43 -0.41 15.48
N PHE A 93 -11.03 -1.10 14.41
CA PHE A 93 -9.86 -1.95 14.42
C PHE A 93 -8.57 -1.19 14.76
N ILE A 94 -8.33 -0.05 14.10
CA ILE A 94 -7.14 0.79 14.34
C ILE A 94 -7.08 1.23 15.81
N LYS A 95 -8.19 1.76 16.34
CA LYS A 95 -8.29 2.24 17.73
C LYS A 95 -8.07 1.11 18.74
N ARG A 96 -8.69 -0.05 18.52
CA ARG A 96 -8.58 -1.21 19.42
C ARG A 96 -7.16 -1.77 19.51
N ASN A 97 -6.39 -1.65 18.43
CA ASN A 97 -5.03 -2.20 18.33
C ASN A 97 -3.93 -1.15 18.51
N GLU A 98 -4.29 0.09 18.91
CA GLU A 98 -3.35 1.20 19.11
C GLU A 98 -2.46 1.47 17.88
N LEU A 99 -3.07 1.38 16.69
CA LEU A 99 -2.39 1.60 15.42
C LEU A 99 -2.64 3.01 14.88
N ASP A 100 -1.84 3.39 13.89
CA ASP A 100 -2.10 4.55 13.03
C ASP A 100 -1.94 4.15 11.55
N VAL A 101 -2.54 4.91 10.65
CA VAL A 101 -2.47 4.69 9.20
C VAL A 101 -1.90 5.91 8.52
N VAL A 102 -0.79 5.70 7.81
CA VAL A 102 -0.15 6.70 6.98
C VAL A 102 -0.24 6.28 5.52
N TRP A 103 -0.76 7.16 4.67
CA TRP A 103 -0.72 6.97 3.23
C TRP A 103 0.40 7.80 2.63
N THR A 104 1.29 7.14 1.90
CA THR A 104 2.33 7.80 1.11
C THR A 104 1.92 7.81 -0.36
N VAL A 105 1.84 9.00 -0.95
CA VAL A 105 1.66 9.16 -2.40
C VAL A 105 3.00 9.60 -2.97
N LEU A 106 3.64 8.71 -3.71
CA LEU A 106 4.94 8.95 -4.33
C LEU A 106 4.77 8.95 -5.84
N GLY A 107 5.43 9.88 -6.51
CA GLY A 107 5.46 9.89 -7.96
C GLY A 107 6.72 10.54 -8.49
N GLU A 108 7.24 9.94 -9.54
CA GLU A 108 8.41 10.42 -10.27
C GLU A 108 8.10 10.41 -11.75
N LYS A 109 8.54 11.45 -12.45
CA LYS A 109 8.51 11.52 -13.90
C LYS A 109 9.87 11.95 -14.43
N GLN A 110 10.47 11.08 -15.22
CA GLN A 110 11.70 11.37 -15.96
C GLN A 110 11.37 11.62 -17.43
N LYS A 111 12.05 12.60 -18.05
CA LYS A 111 11.97 12.78 -19.50
C LYS A 111 12.81 11.70 -20.18
N ILE A 112 12.23 10.95 -21.12
CA ILE A 112 12.99 10.03 -21.97
C ILE A 112 13.53 10.84 -23.15
N THR A 113 14.84 10.87 -23.33
CA THR A 113 15.48 11.50 -24.49
C THR A 113 16.04 10.41 -25.40
N GLY A 114 15.99 10.61 -26.72
CA GLY A 114 16.35 9.58 -27.71
C GLY A 114 17.86 9.32 -27.85
N GLY A 115 18.70 9.92 -27.00
CA GLY A 115 20.16 9.77 -27.05
C GLY A 115 20.67 8.85 -25.93
N PHE A 116 21.49 7.87 -26.27
CA PHE A 116 22.19 7.04 -25.30
C PHE A 116 23.21 7.87 -24.51
N GLY A 117 22.86 8.25 -23.28
CA GLY A 117 23.79 8.25 -22.14
C GLY A 117 24.80 9.39 -21.98
N ARG A 118 24.48 10.65 -22.30
CA ARG A 118 25.37 11.79 -21.93
C ARG A 118 24.73 12.92 -21.12
N ASP A 119 23.41 13.10 -21.22
CA ASP A 119 22.73 14.22 -20.56
C ASP A 119 21.67 13.68 -19.58
N PHE A 120 21.66 14.19 -18.35
CA PHE A 120 20.54 14.00 -17.43
C PHE A 120 19.31 14.72 -18.02
N PRO A 121 18.21 14.01 -18.33
CA PRO A 121 17.12 14.59 -19.11
C PRO A 121 16.18 15.48 -18.27
N GLY A 122 16.44 15.60 -16.97
CA GLY A 122 15.57 16.24 -16.01
C GLY A 122 14.59 15.25 -15.37
N ARG A 123 14.21 15.54 -14.13
CA ARG A 123 13.32 14.73 -13.30
C ARG A 123 12.39 15.65 -12.52
N ALA A 124 11.13 15.28 -12.46
CA ALA A 124 10.20 15.83 -11.49
C ALA A 124 9.81 14.73 -10.52
N GLU A 125 9.78 15.05 -9.24
CA GLU A 125 9.34 14.15 -8.20
C GLU A 125 8.38 14.87 -7.26
N PHE A 126 7.43 14.11 -6.74
CA PHE A 126 6.53 14.57 -5.71
C PHE A 126 6.32 13.48 -4.68
N SER A 127 6.14 13.92 -3.44
CA SER A 127 5.76 13.04 -2.35
C SER A 127 4.76 13.75 -1.46
N TYR A 128 3.68 13.06 -1.13
CA TYR A 128 2.71 13.50 -0.15
C TYR A 128 2.55 12.43 0.91
N THR A 129 2.27 12.85 2.14
CA THR A 129 1.80 11.95 3.19
C THR A 129 0.46 12.40 3.71
N TYR A 130 -0.38 11.45 4.05
CA TYR A 130 -1.68 11.66 4.66
C TYR A 130 -1.83 10.78 5.89
N TYR A 131 -2.57 11.26 6.87
CA TYR A 131 -2.87 10.55 8.12
C TYR A 131 -4.32 10.83 8.54
N LEU A 132 -4.83 10.06 9.49
CA LEU A 132 -6.13 10.31 10.11
C LEU A 132 -5.94 11.23 11.32
N ASN A 133 -6.66 12.35 11.37
CA ASN A 133 -6.69 13.19 12.57
C ASN A 133 -7.62 12.61 13.66
N GLU A 134 -7.67 13.28 14.81
CA GLU A 134 -8.54 12.92 15.94
C GLU A 134 -10.05 12.87 15.60
N LYS A 135 -10.46 13.51 14.50
CA LYS A 135 -11.84 13.52 14.00
C LYS A 135 -12.07 12.44 12.93
N ASP A 136 -11.12 11.53 12.75
CA ASP A 136 -11.12 10.49 11.72
C ASP A 136 -11.20 11.07 10.28
N GLU A 137 -10.64 12.26 10.06
CA GLU A 137 -10.55 12.93 8.76
C GLU A 137 -9.15 12.75 8.16
N VAL A 138 -9.07 12.58 6.84
CA VAL A 138 -7.80 12.43 6.14
C VAL A 138 -7.16 13.80 5.97
N ILE A 139 -6.03 14.03 6.64
CA ILE A 139 -5.27 15.27 6.59
C ILE A 139 -3.94 15.04 5.88
N ARG A 140 -3.56 15.97 5.01
CA ARG A 140 -2.24 15.98 4.37
C ARG A 140 -1.22 16.51 5.37
N ASN A 141 -0.17 15.73 5.63
CA ASN A 141 0.92 16.11 6.53
C ASN A 141 2.09 16.77 5.76
N HIS A 142 2.72 16.01 4.84
CA HIS A 142 3.88 16.47 4.09
C HIS A 142 3.55 16.73 2.61
N LYS A 143 4.22 17.72 2.01
CA LYS A 143 4.27 17.96 0.56
C LYS A 143 5.70 18.32 0.16
N VAL A 144 6.30 17.47 -0.66
CA VAL A 144 7.51 17.80 -1.42
C VAL A 144 7.19 17.75 -2.91
N TYR A 145 7.72 18.74 -3.60
CA TYR A 145 7.74 18.80 -5.05
C TYR A 145 9.10 19.33 -5.47
N ASN A 146 9.82 18.57 -6.26
CA ASN A 146 11.15 18.93 -6.72
C ASN A 146 11.22 18.77 -8.23
N THR A 147 11.91 19.69 -8.89
CA THR A 147 12.14 19.66 -10.34
C THR A 147 13.62 19.89 -10.59
N MET A 148 14.30 18.82 -11.00
CA MET A 148 15.69 18.86 -11.42
C MET A 148 15.72 19.12 -12.93
N LYS A 149 16.35 20.22 -13.32
CA LYS A 149 16.49 20.58 -14.75
C LYS A 149 17.43 19.60 -15.45
N ALA A 150 17.28 19.51 -16.77
CA ALA A 150 18.23 18.78 -17.59
C ALA A 150 19.63 19.39 -17.45
N GLY A 151 20.66 18.54 -17.42
CA GLY A 151 22.04 18.95 -17.24
C GLY A 151 23.01 17.94 -17.83
N ARG A 152 24.20 18.40 -18.20
CA ARG A 152 25.33 17.52 -18.54
C ARG A 152 25.98 17.07 -17.24
N TYR A 153 26.29 15.78 -17.14
CA TYR A 153 27.26 15.30 -16.15
C TYR A 153 28.68 15.67 -16.59
#